data_AF-A0A965QLE8-F1
#
_entry.id   AF-A0A965QLE8-F1
#
_cell.length_a   1.000
_cell.length_b   1.000
_cell.length_c   1.000
_cell.angle_alpha   90.00
_cell.angle_beta   90.00
_cell.angle_gamma   90.00
#
_symmetry.space_group_name_H-M   'P 1'
#
loop_
_entity.id
_entity.type
_entity.pdbx_description
1 polymer ?
#
loop_
_entity_poly.entity_id
_entity_poly.type
_entity_poly.pdbx_seq_one_letter_code
_entity_poly.pdbx_strand_id
1 'polypeptide(L)'
;MMTPPVPKRNGNMQVGDYVPKAGIYTKPGVVVEKKDDGSVVIDTDPKQIERYHKYANTSGLTPEEKMRFNSIMDEVMESSDDADRLNRLQEKIDMVRTEPNGKRVFETLVNQQSTLIRFAKDLPRVYSYDAEKITGY
;
A
#
# COMPACT_ATOMS: atom_id res chain seq x y z
N MET A 1 -24.95 -37.41 1.16
CA MET A 1 -24.98 -36.06 0.57
C MET A 1 -23.69 -35.35 0.97
N MET A 2 -22.82 -35.05 0.00
CA MET A 2 -21.61 -34.24 0.24
C MET A 2 -22.06 -32.78 0.33
N THR A 3 -21.95 -32.18 1.52
CA THR A 3 -22.07 -30.73 1.67
C THR A 3 -20.94 -30.07 0.87
N PRO A 4 -21.22 -29.11 -0.02
CA PRO A 4 -20.17 -28.37 -0.69
C PRO A 4 -19.31 -27.65 0.38
N PRO A 5 -17.98 -27.63 0.25
CA PRO A 5 -17.13 -26.96 1.22
C PRO A 5 -17.54 -25.49 1.31
N VAL A 6 -17.86 -25.04 2.53
CA VAL A 6 -18.13 -23.63 2.80
C VAL A 6 -16.93 -22.85 2.27
N PRO A 7 -17.12 -21.87 1.36
CA PRO A 7 -16.01 -21.07 0.86
C PRO A 7 -15.30 -20.46 2.06
N LYS A 8 -14.05 -20.89 2.31
CA LYS A 8 -13.22 -20.32 3.38
C LYS A 8 -13.07 -18.84 3.04
N ARG A 9 -13.79 -17.98 3.76
CA ARG A 9 -13.78 -16.51 3.64
C ARG A 9 -12.37 -15.89 3.72
N ASN A 10 -11.37 -16.72 4.03
CA ASN A 10 -9.99 -16.40 4.37
C ASN A 10 -8.94 -16.99 3.41
N GLY A 11 -9.35 -17.64 2.31
CA GLY A 11 -8.42 -18.35 1.40
C GLY A 11 -7.28 -17.47 0.86
N ASN A 12 -7.55 -16.19 0.65
CA ASN A 12 -6.64 -15.23 0.01
C ASN A 12 -5.96 -14.24 0.98
N MET A 13 -6.19 -14.37 2.30
CA MET A 13 -5.51 -13.49 3.27
C MET A 13 -4.03 -13.83 3.36
N GLN A 14 -3.21 -12.79 3.31
CA GLN A 14 -1.76 -12.82 3.45
C GLN A 14 -1.34 -12.30 4.84
N VAL A 15 -0.12 -12.66 5.24
CA VAL A 15 0.49 -12.08 6.44
C VAL A 15 0.61 -10.56 6.27
N GLY A 16 0.25 -9.85 7.33
CA GLY A 16 0.16 -8.40 7.42
C GLY A 16 -1.11 -7.82 6.79
N ASP A 17 -2.11 -8.61 6.38
CA ASP A 17 -3.39 -8.06 5.88
C ASP A 17 -4.22 -7.50 7.04
N TYR A 18 -4.91 -6.40 6.76
CA TYR A 18 -5.75 -5.73 7.74
C TYR A 18 -7.05 -6.50 7.96
N VAL A 19 -7.33 -6.82 9.23
CA VAL A 19 -8.60 -7.41 9.63
C VAL A 19 -9.43 -6.34 10.33
N PRO A 20 -10.55 -5.90 9.74
CA PRO A 20 -11.41 -4.90 10.34
C PRO A 20 -12.13 -5.46 11.57
N LYS A 21 -12.55 -4.56 12.45
CA LYS A 21 -13.41 -4.87 13.60
C LYS A 21 -14.70 -5.56 13.12
N ALA A 22 -15.00 -6.73 13.68
CA ALA A 22 -16.20 -7.52 13.41
C ALA A 22 -17.14 -7.53 14.63
N GLY A 23 -17.71 -6.37 14.98
CA GLY A 23 -18.63 -6.21 16.11
C GLY A 23 -18.16 -5.20 17.16
N ILE A 24 -18.90 -5.01 18.25
CA ILE A 24 -18.61 -3.96 19.24
C ILE A 24 -17.40 -4.28 20.14
N TYR A 25 -17.06 -5.55 20.34
CA TYR A 25 -16.02 -6.00 21.28
C TYR A 25 -14.71 -6.48 20.62
N THR A 26 -14.66 -6.56 19.29
CA THR A 26 -13.44 -6.98 18.59
C THR A 26 -12.54 -5.77 18.30
N LYS A 27 -11.23 -5.92 18.42
CA LYS A 27 -10.28 -4.89 17.99
C LYS A 27 -9.87 -5.18 16.54
N PRO A 28 -9.64 -4.15 15.72
CA PRO A 28 -8.98 -4.37 14.43
C PRO A 28 -7.57 -4.93 14.69
N GLY A 29 -7.02 -5.58 13.68
CA GLY A 29 -5.71 -6.19 13.79
C GLY A 29 -5.11 -6.51 12.43
N VAL A 30 -4.00 -7.23 12.46
CA VAL A 30 -3.32 -7.74 11.27
C VAL A 30 -3.08 -9.23 11.39
N VAL A 31 -3.12 -9.93 10.26
CA VAL A 31 -2.78 -11.36 10.20
C VAL A 31 -1.28 -11.51 10.47
N VAL A 32 -0.89 -12.20 11.53
CA VAL A 32 0.53 -12.48 11.84
C VAL A 32 0.96 -13.89 11.43
N GLU A 33 0.01 -14.82 11.37
CA GLU A 33 0.28 -16.22 11.04
C GLU A 33 -0.90 -16.83 10.30
N LYS A 34 -0.62 -17.67 9.30
CA LYS A 34 -1.60 -18.53 8.64
C LYS A 34 -1.26 -19.97 8.97
N LYS A 35 -2.20 -20.67 9.60
CA LYS A 35 -2.04 -22.08 9.98
C LYS A 35 -2.42 -22.98 8.81
N ASP A 36 -1.89 -24.20 8.83
CA ASP A 36 -2.13 -25.22 7.81
C ASP A 36 -3.60 -25.65 7.70
N ASP A 37 -4.37 -25.52 8.79
CA ASP A 37 -5.82 -25.77 8.83
C ASP A 37 -6.64 -24.65 8.13
N GLY A 38 -5.99 -23.55 7.74
CA GLY A 38 -6.59 -22.37 7.11
C GLY A 38 -7.17 -21.36 8.10
N SER A 39 -6.94 -21.54 9.39
CA SER A 39 -7.15 -20.48 10.39
C SER A 39 -6.02 -19.45 10.35
N VAL A 40 -6.29 -18.25 10.88
CA VAL A 40 -5.31 -17.15 10.93
C VAL A 40 -5.20 -16.65 12.36
N VAL A 41 -3.98 -16.28 12.76
CA VAL A 41 -3.73 -15.58 14.01
C VAL A 41 -3.73 -14.09 13.71
N ILE A 42 -4.52 -13.35 14.48
CA ILE A 42 -4.67 -11.90 14.34
C ILE A 42 -4.02 -11.24 15.54
N ASP A 43 -3.04 -10.37 15.27
CA ASP A 43 -2.50 -9.47 16.28
C ASP A 43 -3.28 -8.16 16.28
N THR A 44 -3.77 -7.77 17.45
CA THR A 44 -4.59 -6.55 17.64
C THR A 44 -3.78 -5.40 18.25
N ASP A 45 -2.45 -5.56 18.38
CA ASP A 45 -1.55 -4.47 18.74
C ASP A 45 -1.58 -3.39 17.64
N PRO A 46 -1.95 -2.13 17.99
CA PRO A 46 -1.90 -1.01 17.06
C PRO A 46 -0.56 -0.82 16.37
N LYS A 47 0.57 -1.18 17.02
CA LYS A 47 1.91 -1.06 16.43
C LYS A 47 2.10 -1.97 15.22
N GLN A 48 1.43 -3.13 15.20
CA GLN A 48 1.50 -4.04 14.06
C GLN A 48 0.66 -3.52 12.90
N ILE A 49 -0.48 -2.89 13.19
CA ILE A 49 -1.27 -2.20 12.18
C ILE A 49 -0.43 -1.06 11.57
N GLU A 50 0.21 -0.24 12.40
CA GLU A 50 1.10 0.83 11.94
C GLU A 50 2.26 0.28 11.10
N ARG A 51 2.89 -0.82 11.53
CA ARG A 51 3.99 -1.45 10.79
C ARG A 51 3.63 -1.81 9.34
N TYR A 52 2.41 -2.29 9.09
CA TYR A 52 1.99 -2.75 7.76
C TYR A 52 1.16 -1.72 6.99
N HIS A 53 0.42 -0.87 7.68
CA HIS A 53 -0.61 0.01 7.12
C HIS A 53 -0.45 1.48 7.56
N LYS A 54 0.79 1.94 7.80
CA LYS A 54 1.12 3.29 8.27
C LYS A 54 0.41 4.40 7.49
N TYR A 55 0.43 4.32 6.16
CA TYR A 55 -0.06 5.37 5.27
C TYR A 55 -1.37 5.03 4.55
N ALA A 56 -1.64 3.74 4.34
CA ALA A 56 -2.81 3.26 3.63
C ALA A 56 -3.11 1.80 3.99
N ASN A 57 -4.32 1.35 3.67
CA ASN A 57 -4.62 -0.08 3.67
C ASN A 57 -3.91 -0.75 2.48
N THR A 58 -2.90 -1.54 2.80
CA THR A 58 -2.03 -2.27 1.86
C THR A 58 -2.34 -3.77 1.83
N SER A 59 -3.55 -4.17 2.24
CA SER A 59 -3.97 -5.57 2.19
C SER A 59 -3.88 -6.12 0.76
N GLY A 60 -3.38 -7.35 0.62
CA GLY A 60 -3.10 -7.97 -0.68
C GLY A 60 -1.66 -7.78 -1.17
N LEU A 61 -0.90 -6.84 -0.59
CA LEU A 61 0.56 -6.79 -0.75
C LEU A 61 1.24 -7.86 0.10
N THR A 62 2.38 -8.38 -0.37
CA THR A 62 3.26 -9.22 0.46
C THR A 62 3.90 -8.38 1.58
N PRO A 63 4.43 -8.99 2.65
CA PRO A 63 5.15 -8.25 3.68
C PRO A 63 6.30 -7.39 3.13
N GLU A 64 7.02 -7.88 2.12
CA GLU A 64 8.10 -7.15 1.45
C GLU A 64 7.58 -5.94 0.67
N GLU A 65 6.50 -6.13 -0.10
CA GLU A 65 5.83 -5.05 -0.83
C GLU A 65 5.27 -3.98 0.13
N LYS A 66 4.75 -4.37 1.30
CA LYS A 66 4.26 -3.45 2.35
C LYS A 66 5.38 -2.62 2.95
N MET A 67 6.49 -3.26 3.32
CA MET A 67 7.67 -2.54 3.85
C MET A 67 8.22 -1.57 2.80
N ARG A 68 8.25 -1.99 1.54
CA ARG A 68 8.69 -1.16 0.43
C ARG A 68 7.78 0.05 0.21
N PHE A 69 6.47 -0.15 0.19
CA PHE A 69 5.50 0.94 0.10
C PHE A 69 5.69 1.94 1.25
N ASN A 70 5.82 1.45 2.49
CA ASN A 70 6.02 2.32 3.65
C ASN A 70 7.33 3.11 3.55
N SER A 71 8.43 2.49 3.14
CA SER A 71 9.71 3.17 2.93
C SER A 71 9.60 4.29 1.89
N ILE A 72 8.92 4.05 0.77
CA ILE A 72 8.70 5.08 -0.26
C ILE A 72 7.86 6.23 0.31
N MET A 73 6.80 5.91 1.05
CA MET A 73 5.93 6.92 1.64
C MET A 73 6.59 7.69 2.79
N ASP A 74 7.49 7.06 3.55
CA ASP A 74 8.32 7.73 4.56
C ASP A 74 9.11 8.87 3.90
N GLU A 75 9.86 8.58 2.83
CA GLU A 75 10.64 9.57 2.06
C GLU A 75 9.78 10.68 1.45
N VAL A 76 8.59 10.34 0.95
CA VAL A 76 7.64 11.33 0.40
C VAL A 76 7.17 12.27 1.51
N MET A 77 6.82 11.73 2.68
CA MET A 77 6.22 12.47 3.79
C MET A 77 7.22 13.27 4.62
N GLU A 78 8.53 13.10 4.39
CA GLU A 78 9.59 13.97 4.94
C GLU A 78 9.44 15.43 4.50
N SER A 79 8.88 15.66 3.31
CA SER A 79 8.59 17.02 2.88
C SER A 79 7.43 17.61 3.66
N SER A 80 7.52 18.89 4.04
CA SER A 80 6.44 19.63 4.69
C SER A 80 5.48 20.30 3.70
N ASP A 81 5.88 20.41 2.42
CA ASP A 81 5.10 21.05 1.37
C ASP A 81 4.32 20.02 0.56
N ASP A 82 3.01 20.24 0.40
CA ASP A 82 2.13 19.28 -0.27
C ASP A 82 2.42 19.16 -1.76
N ALA A 83 2.85 20.25 -2.43
CA ALA A 83 3.23 20.20 -3.83
C ALA A 83 4.51 19.37 -4.03
N ASP A 84 5.52 19.57 -3.17
CA ASP A 84 6.74 18.76 -3.17
C ASP A 84 6.45 17.28 -2.86
N ARG A 85 5.56 16.97 -1.90
CA ARG A 85 5.11 15.59 -1.65
C ARG A 85 4.52 14.93 -2.89
N LEU A 86 3.63 15.64 -3.60
CA LEU A 86 2.99 15.12 -4.80
C LEU A 86 4.00 14.86 -5.92
N ASN A 87 4.98 15.73 -6.08
CA ASN A 87 6.04 15.59 -7.09
C ASN A 87 6.96 14.41 -6.77
N ARG A 88 7.45 14.32 -5.52
CA ARG A 88 8.25 13.18 -5.07
C ARG A 88 7.52 11.86 -5.23
N LEU A 89 6.24 11.81 -4.88
CA LEU A 89 5.43 10.61 -5.07
C LEU A 89 5.31 10.23 -6.55
N GLN A 90 5.13 11.21 -7.44
CA GLN A 90 5.10 10.98 -8.88
C GLN A 90 6.43 10.38 -9.39
N GLU A 91 7.57 10.93 -8.97
CA GLU A 91 8.89 10.39 -9.33
C GLU A 91 9.05 8.92 -8.90
N LYS A 92 8.64 8.60 -7.66
CA LYS A 92 8.69 7.23 -7.14
C LYS A 92 7.74 6.29 -7.90
N ILE A 93 6.55 6.76 -8.28
CA ILE A 93 5.61 6.01 -9.11
C ILE A 93 6.24 5.69 -10.47
N ASP A 94 6.87 6.67 -11.12
CA ASP A 94 7.51 6.48 -12.43
C ASP A 94 8.68 5.50 -12.36
N MET A 95 9.48 5.53 -11.29
CA MET A 95 10.51 4.52 -11.03
C MET A 95 9.91 3.11 -10.91
N VAL A 96 8.94 2.92 -10.00
CA VAL A 96 8.36 1.60 -9.72
C VAL A 96 7.61 1.04 -10.93
N ARG A 97 7.05 1.90 -11.79
CA ARG A 97 6.39 1.50 -13.05
C ARG A 97 7.29 0.69 -13.97
N THR A 98 8.60 0.98 -13.96
CA THR A 98 9.58 0.32 -14.85
C THR A 98 10.09 -1.02 -14.33
N GLU A 99 9.70 -1.42 -13.12
CA GLU A 99 10.27 -2.59 -12.47
C GLU A 99 9.47 -3.87 -12.76
N PRO A 100 10.15 -5.01 -12.97
CA PRO A 100 9.51 -6.26 -13.36
C PRO A 100 8.50 -6.81 -12.33
N ASN A 101 8.68 -6.49 -11.04
CA ASN A 101 7.80 -6.92 -9.95
C ASN A 101 7.15 -5.74 -9.20
N GLY A 102 7.16 -4.54 -9.79
CA GLY A 102 6.68 -3.31 -9.13
C GLY A 102 5.17 -3.11 -9.17
N LYS A 103 4.42 -3.88 -9.97
CA LYS A 103 3.03 -3.57 -10.35
C LYS A 103 2.09 -3.30 -9.16
N ARG A 104 2.09 -4.17 -8.14
CA ARG A 104 1.18 -4.03 -7.00
C ARG A 104 1.52 -2.82 -6.13
N VAL A 105 2.80 -2.59 -5.91
CA VAL A 105 3.30 -1.40 -5.20
C VAL A 105 2.96 -0.14 -5.98
N PHE A 106 3.16 -0.14 -7.31
CA PHE A 106 2.77 0.93 -8.21
C PHE A 106 1.27 1.27 -8.09
N GLU A 107 0.39 0.28 -8.22
CA GLU A 107 -1.07 0.48 -8.11
C GLU A 107 -1.45 1.07 -6.74
N THR A 108 -0.78 0.61 -5.68
CA THR A 108 -1.00 1.12 -4.32
C THR A 108 -0.53 2.57 -4.16
N LEU A 109 0.63 2.93 -4.73
CA LEU A 109 1.14 4.30 -4.73
C LEU A 109 0.25 5.26 -5.54
N VAL A 110 -0.28 4.84 -6.68
CA VAL A 110 -1.24 5.64 -7.48
C VAL A 110 -2.53 5.91 -6.71
N ASN A 111 -3.04 4.92 -5.98
CA ASN A 111 -4.19 5.11 -5.09
C ASN A 111 -3.87 6.11 -3.97
N GLN A 112 -2.66 6.05 -3.40
CA GLN A 112 -2.23 6.99 -2.38
C GLN A 112 -2.06 8.41 -2.95
N GLN A 113 -1.53 8.54 -4.17
CA GLN A 113 -1.43 9.82 -4.86
C GLN A 113 -2.80 10.46 -5.06
N SER A 114 -3.79 9.68 -5.48
CA SER A 114 -5.18 10.15 -5.60
C SER A 114 -5.73 10.68 -4.28
N THR A 115 -5.33 10.06 -3.16
CA THR A 115 -5.72 10.50 -1.81
C THR A 115 -5.01 11.81 -1.44
N LEU A 116 -3.71 11.92 -1.67
CA LEU A 116 -2.95 13.15 -1.40
C LEU A 116 -3.45 14.32 -2.24
N ILE A 117 -3.75 14.13 -3.53
CA ILE A 117 -4.32 15.18 -4.41
C ILE A 117 -5.61 15.74 -3.82
N ARG A 118 -6.48 14.88 -3.28
CA ARG A 118 -7.74 15.32 -2.66
C ARG A 118 -7.51 16.17 -1.40
N PHE A 119 -6.50 15.85 -0.61
CA PHE A 119 -6.17 16.60 0.60
C PHE A 119 -5.45 17.91 0.29
N ALA A 120 -4.43 17.87 -0.57
CA ALA A 120 -3.63 19.02 -0.99
C ALA A 120 -4.42 20.01 -1.84
N LYS A 121 -5.44 19.54 -2.57
CA LYS A 121 -6.15 20.29 -3.62
C LYS A 121 -5.21 20.83 -4.70
N ASP A 122 -4.10 20.14 -4.92
CA ASP A 122 -3.09 20.44 -5.92
C ASP A 122 -2.78 19.19 -6.76
N LEU A 123 -2.25 19.38 -7.95
CA LEU A 123 -1.85 18.31 -8.85
C LEU A 123 -0.33 18.17 -8.89
N PRO A 124 0.20 16.96 -9.16
CA PRO A 124 1.61 16.79 -9.44
C PRO A 124 2.03 17.71 -10.60
N ARG A 125 3.12 18.44 -10.42
CA ARG A 125 3.73 19.23 -11.48
C ARG A 125 4.42 18.25 -12.42
N VAL A 126 4.01 18.25 -13.68
CA VAL A 126 4.61 17.38 -14.70
C VAL A 126 6.02 17.91 -15.01
N TYR A 127 7.05 17.31 -14.42
CA TYR A 127 8.42 17.50 -14.88
C TYR A 127 8.64 16.59 -16.09
N SER A 128 8.39 17.11 -17.29
CA SER A 128 8.75 16.45 -18.53
C SER A 128 10.27 16.48 -18.69
N TYR A 129 10.99 15.52 -18.09
CA TYR A 129 12.39 15.27 -18.44
C TYR A 129 12.46 14.44 -19.73
N ASP A 130 12.01 15.03 -20.82
CA ASP A 130 12.08 14.43 -22.16
C ASP A 130 13.41 14.88 -22.76
N ALA A 131 14.50 14.16 -22.43
CA ALA A 131 15.84 14.50 -22.91
C ALA A 131 15.92 14.51 -24.45
N GLU A 132 15.04 13.78 -25.13
CA GLU A 132 14.95 13.74 -26.60
C GLU A 132 14.29 14.99 -27.21
N LYS A 133 13.57 15.83 -26.43
CA LYS A 133 13.01 17.10 -26.91
C LYS A 133 13.94 18.30 -26.75
N ILE A 134 15.14 18.10 -26.20
CA ILE A 134 16.17 19.13 -26.01
C ILE A 134 17.38 18.81 -26.90
N THR A 135 17.16 18.57 -28.19
CA THR A 135 18.24 18.64 -29.20
C THR A 135 18.08 19.93 -30.00
N GLY A 136 18.37 21.04 -29.32
CA GLY A 136 18.63 22.32 -29.93
C GLY A 136 20.12 22.62 -29.91
N TYR A 137 20.93 21.76 -30.56
CA TYR A 137 22.27 22.08 -31.07
C TYR A 137 22.54 21.26 -32.32
#